data_AF-A0A7V2CK44-F1
#
_entry.id   AF-A0A7V2CK44-F1
#
_cell.length_a   1.000
_cell.length_b   1.000
_cell.length_c   1.000
_cell.angle_alpha   90.00
_cell.angle_beta   90.00
_cell.angle_gamma   90.00
#
_symmetry.space_group_name_H-M   'P 1'
#
loop_
_entity.id
_entity.type
_entity.pdbx_description
1 polymer ?
#
loop_
_entity_poly.entity_id
_entity_poly.type
_entity_poly.pdbx_seq_one_letter_code
_entity_poly.pdbx_strand_id
1 'polypeptide(L)'
;MFHEYFKLRQAPFNSAPDPRFFFSTPEHLQALSAMILDVGHRRGFVLVTGEAGSGKTLLAHVAVKRLQPEVPAAVVDLSDATPHDLLGTVCRGF
;
A
#
# COMPACT_ATOMS: atom_id res chain seq x y z
N MET A 1 -14.50 24.53 -4.85
CA MET A 1 -13.68 25.77 -4.82
C MET A 1 -12.38 25.68 -5.62
N PHE A 2 -11.32 24.97 -5.20
CA PHE A 2 -10.08 24.89 -6.02
C PHE A 2 -10.21 23.94 -7.23
N HIS A 3 -10.78 22.75 -7.04
CA HIS A 3 -10.89 21.77 -8.12
C HIS A 3 -11.82 22.23 -9.26
N GLU A 4 -12.92 22.93 -8.95
CA GLU A 4 -13.81 23.52 -9.97
C GLU A 4 -13.13 24.65 -10.74
N TYR A 5 -12.44 25.57 -10.04
CA TYR A 5 -11.74 26.69 -10.67
C TYR A 5 -10.66 26.20 -11.66
N PHE A 6 -9.89 25.18 -11.26
CA PHE A 6 -8.84 24.59 -12.09
C PHE A 6 -9.31 23.43 -12.99
N LYS A 7 -10.63 23.15 -13.03
CA LYS A 7 -11.23 22.03 -13.79
C LYS A 7 -10.57 20.66 -13.50
N LEU A 8 -10.16 20.45 -12.25
CA LEU A 8 -9.60 19.19 -11.78
C LEU A 8 -10.72 18.18 -11.52
N ARG A 9 -10.44 16.90 -11.80
CA ARG A 9 -11.40 15.81 -11.61
C ARG A 9 -11.70 15.50 -10.13
N GLN A 10 -10.86 15.97 -9.21
CA GLN A 10 -10.99 15.77 -7.77
C GLN A 10 -10.20 16.84 -7.01
N ALA A 11 -10.40 16.90 -5.69
CA ALA A 11 -9.66 17.81 -4.82
C ALA A 11 -8.14 17.60 -4.96
N PRO A 12 -7.36 18.66 -5.25
CA PRO A 12 -5.91 18.57 -5.25
C PRO A 12 -5.36 18.44 -3.82
N PHE A 13 -4.17 17.85 -3.67
CA PHE A 13 -3.40 17.75 -2.41
C PHE A 13 -4.08 16.97 -1.28
N ASN A 14 -4.71 15.83 -1.59
CA ASN A 14 -5.16 14.92 -0.53
C ASN A 14 -3.95 14.36 0.24
N SER A 15 -4.01 14.39 1.57
CA SER A 15 -2.96 13.86 2.44
C SER A 15 -2.87 12.34 2.41
N ALA A 16 -3.98 11.65 2.08
CA ALA A 16 -3.99 10.21 1.96
C ALA A 16 -3.31 9.78 0.65
N PRO A 17 -2.34 8.85 0.68
CA PRO A 17 -1.71 8.32 -0.51
C PRO A 17 -2.73 7.57 -1.37
N ASP A 18 -2.90 8.00 -2.62
CA ASP A 18 -3.81 7.37 -3.59
C ASP A 18 -3.01 6.56 -4.62
N PRO A 19 -3.14 5.22 -4.63
CA PRO A 19 -2.46 4.34 -5.59
C PRO A 19 -2.68 4.70 -7.07
N ARG A 20 -3.75 5.42 -7.42
CA ARG A 20 -4.02 5.85 -8.80
C ARG A 20 -3.00 6.89 -9.30
N PHE A 21 -2.35 7.59 -8.40
CA PHE A 21 -1.30 8.59 -8.69
C PHE A 21 0.10 8.06 -8.39
N PHE A 22 0.25 6.74 -8.26
CA PHE A 22 1.55 6.13 -8.01
C PHE A 22 2.52 6.39 -9.17
N PHE A 23 3.63 7.04 -8.86
CA PHE A 23 4.74 7.24 -9.78
C PHE A 23 5.81 6.16 -9.54
N SER A 24 6.00 5.30 -10.54
CA SER A 24 6.92 4.17 -10.44
C SER A 24 8.35 4.58 -10.78
N THR A 25 9.25 4.53 -9.80
CA THR A 25 10.70 4.56 -10.03
C THR A 25 11.22 3.13 -10.25
N PRO A 26 12.42 2.94 -10.82
CA PRO A 26 13.03 1.62 -10.92
C PRO A 26 13.07 0.86 -9.59
N GLU A 27 13.40 1.55 -8.49
CA GLU A 27 13.48 0.98 -7.15
C GLU A 27 12.10 0.54 -6.65
N HIS A 28 11.06 1.36 -6.87
CA HIS A 28 9.70 0.98 -6.52
C HIS A 28 9.22 -0.25 -7.31
N LEU A 29 9.55 -0.34 -8.60
CA LEU A 29 9.19 -1.48 -9.43
C LEU A 29 9.91 -2.77 -8.98
N GLN A 30 11.18 -2.66 -8.60
CA GLN A 30 11.94 -3.79 -8.07
C GLN A 30 11.32 -4.30 -6.77
N ALA A 31 11.02 -3.41 -5.82
CA ALA A 31 10.39 -3.77 -4.55
C ALA A 31 8.99 -4.38 -4.75
N LEU A 32 8.15 -3.81 -5.63
CA LEU A 32 6.85 -4.37 -5.98
C LEU A 32 6.96 -5.77 -6.59
N SER A 33 7.92 -5.97 -7.50
CA SER A 33 8.11 -7.26 -8.16
C SER A 33 8.54 -8.33 -7.15
N ALA A 34 9.45 -7.98 -6.23
CA ALA A 34 9.85 -8.87 -5.15
C ALA A 34 8.66 -9.26 -4.27
N MET A 35 7.84 -8.29 -3.84
CA MET A 35 6.65 -8.56 -3.03
C MET A 35 5.67 -9.51 -3.73
N ILE A 36 5.34 -9.26 -5.01
CA ILE A 36 4.36 -10.08 -5.75
C ILE A 36 4.89 -11.50 -6.00
N LEU A 37 6.16 -11.63 -6.40
CA LEU A 37 6.79 -12.93 -6.63
C LEU A 37 6.89 -13.75 -5.34
N ASP A 38 7.29 -13.12 -4.24
CA ASP A 38 7.45 -13.80 -2.96
C ASP A 38 6.10 -14.29 -2.39
N VAL A 39 5.01 -13.53 -2.59
CA VAL A 39 3.64 -13.98 -2.29
C VAL A 39 3.27 -15.21 -3.14
N GLY A 40 3.55 -15.17 -4.44
CA GLY A 40 3.30 -16.31 -5.35
C GLY A 40 4.10 -17.57 -4.97
N HIS A 41 5.33 -17.39 -4.51
CA HIS A 41 6.19 -18.48 -4.03
C HIS A 41 5.89 -18.93 -2.58
N ARG A 42 4.90 -18.33 -1.91
CA ARG A 42 4.56 -18.60 -0.50
C ARG A 42 5.77 -18.46 0.44
N ARG A 43 6.63 -17.48 0.17
CA ARG A 43 7.71 -17.14 1.12
C ARG A 43 7.09 -16.45 2.34
N GLY A 44 7.63 -16.74 3.53
CA GLY A 44 6.99 -16.37 4.79
C GLY A 44 6.80 -14.86 5.00
N PHE A 45 7.85 -14.06 4.80
CA PHE A 45 7.82 -12.62 5.06
C PHE A 45 8.67 -11.84 4.05
N VAL A 46 8.21 -10.63 3.71
CA VAL A 46 8.94 -9.65 2.91
C VAL A 46 9.07 -8.37 3.75
N LEU A 47 10.30 -7.86 3.88
CA LEU A 47 10.59 -6.62 4.57
C LEU A 47 10.96 -5.53 3.55
N VAL A 48 10.22 -4.43 3.55
CA VAL A 48 10.50 -3.25 2.71
C VAL A 48 11.04 -2.13 3.61
N THR A 49 12.27 -1.72 3.35
CA THR A 49 12.96 -0.66 4.11
C THR A 49 13.15 0.60 3.27
N GLY A 50 13.27 1.75 3.92
CA GLY A 50 13.50 3.04 3.26
C GLY A 50 13.20 4.22 4.18
N GLU A 51 13.67 5.40 3.83
CA GLU A 51 13.51 6.62 4.65
C GLU A 51 12.05 7.07 4.79
N ALA A 52 11.76 7.95 5.75
CA ALA A 52 10.44 8.57 5.85
C ALA A 52 10.08 9.29 4.53
N GLY A 53 8.84 9.14 4.06
CA GLY A 53 8.41 9.72 2.77
C GLY A 53 8.80 8.94 1.52
N SER A 54 9.59 7.86 1.60
CA SER A 54 9.94 6.99 0.45
C SER A 54 8.78 6.17 -0.14
N GLY A 55 7.54 6.40 0.29
CA GLY A 55 6.38 5.74 -0.30
C GLY A 55 6.16 4.28 0.13
N LYS A 56 6.83 3.76 1.17
CA LYS A 56 6.63 2.37 1.68
C LYS A 56 5.16 1.99 1.87
N THR A 57 4.39 2.83 2.56
CA THR A 57 2.95 2.61 2.80
C THR A 57 2.17 2.60 1.49
N LEU A 58 2.45 3.54 0.58
CA LEU A 58 1.83 3.58 -0.75
C LEU A 58 2.17 2.31 -1.54
N LEU A 59 3.41 1.83 -1.47
CA LEU A 59 3.88 0.63 -2.15
C LEU A 59 3.13 -0.62 -1.69
N ALA A 60 2.88 -0.76 -0.38
CA ALA A 60 2.08 -1.85 0.17
C ALA A 60 0.64 -1.85 -0.39
N HIS A 61 0.01 -0.68 -0.47
CA HIS A 61 -1.33 -0.55 -1.08
C HIS A 61 -1.32 -0.87 -2.58
N VAL A 62 -0.28 -0.46 -3.31
CA VAL A 62 -0.13 -0.78 -4.74
C VAL A 62 0.09 -2.28 -4.94
N ALA A 63 0.90 -2.93 -4.09
CA ALA A 63 1.15 -4.37 -4.14
C ALA A 63 -0.15 -5.16 -3.99
N VAL A 64 -0.95 -4.85 -2.96
CA VAL A 64 -2.26 -5.51 -2.74
C VAL A 64 -3.19 -5.34 -3.94
N LYS A 65 -3.23 -4.15 -4.55
CA LYS A 65 -4.03 -3.92 -5.78
C LYS A 65 -3.53 -4.68 -7.01
N ARG A 66 -2.28 -5.15 -7.02
CA ARG A 66 -1.69 -5.92 -8.11
C ARG A 66 -1.73 -7.43 -7.89
N LEU A 67 -2.10 -7.88 -6.69
CA LEU A 67 -2.38 -9.29 -6.46
C LEU A 67 -3.62 -9.72 -7.25
N GLN A 68 -3.69 -11.01 -7.58
CA GLN A 68 -4.84 -11.56 -8.30
C GLN A 68 -6.10 -11.46 -7.42
N PRO A 69 -7.30 -11.26 -8.00
CA PRO A 69 -8.54 -11.09 -7.24
C PRO A 69 -8.86 -12.23 -6.27
N GLU A 70 -8.34 -13.42 -6.55
CA GLU A 70 -8.54 -14.64 -5.77
C GLU A 70 -7.65 -14.70 -4.51
N VAL A 71 -6.72 -13.75 -4.33
CA VAL A 71 -5.86 -13.66 -3.15
C VAL A 71 -6.51 -12.70 -2.14
N PRO A 72 -7.08 -13.20 -1.03
CA PRO A 72 -7.57 -12.33 0.03
C PRO A 72 -6.38 -11.55 0.61
N ALA A 73 -6.50 -10.24 0.64
CA ALA A 73 -5.44 -9.37 1.12
C ALA A 73 -6.01 -8.20 1.93
N ALA A 74 -5.34 -7.87 3.02
CA ALA A 74 -5.66 -6.73 3.88
C ALA A 74 -4.37 -5.93 4.15
N VAL A 75 -4.51 -4.62 4.23
CA VAL A 75 -3.43 -3.73 4.68
C VAL A 75 -3.77 -3.28 6.10
N VAL A 76 -2.85 -3.49 7.03
CA VAL A 76 -3.00 -3.09 8.43
C VAL A 76 -1.99 -1.98 8.72
N ASP A 77 -2.49 -0.81 9.13
CA ASP A 77 -1.66 0.26 9.67
C ASP A 77 -1.53 0.04 11.19
N LEU A 78 -0.30 -0.09 11.67
CA LEU A 78 0.01 -0.41 13.07
C LEU A 78 0.59 0.79 13.84
N SER A 79 0.37 2.01 13.36
CA SER A 79 0.73 3.22 14.08
C SER A 79 0.17 3.16 15.52
N ASP A 80 1.07 3.08 16.51
CA ASP A 80 0.76 2.98 17.94
C ASP A 80 -0.07 1.74 18.38
N ALA A 81 -0.05 0.65 17.61
CA ALA A 81 -0.84 -0.55 17.88
C ALA A 81 -0.15 -1.56 18.81
N THR A 82 -0.92 -2.20 19.69
CA THR A 82 -0.46 -3.35 20.47
C THR A 82 -0.58 -4.66 19.67
N PRO A 83 0.09 -5.75 20.09
CA PRO A 83 -0.10 -7.07 19.47
C PRO A 83 -1.57 -7.54 19.46
N HIS A 84 -2.35 -7.15 20.47
CA HIS A 84 -3.79 -7.44 20.53
C HIS A 84 -4.59 -6.68 19.47
N ASP A 85 -4.20 -5.43 19.17
CA ASP A 85 -4.86 -4.62 18.14
C ASP A 85 -4.60 -5.18 16.73
N LEU A 86 -3.39 -5.69 16.49
CA LEU A 86 -3.06 -6.40 15.26
C LEU A 86 -3.95 -7.65 15.10
N LEU A 87 -3.99 -8.52 16.11
CA LEU A 87 -4.82 -9.72 16.10
C LEU A 87 -6.30 -9.40 15.89
N GLY A 88 -6.82 -8.41 16.63
CA GLY A 88 -8.20 -7.95 16.48
C GLY A 88 -8.49 -7.39 15.08
N THR A 89 -7.53 -6.74 14.45
CA THR A 89 -7.69 -6.21 13.09
C THR A 89 -7.68 -7.30 12.03
N VAL A 90 -6.79 -8.30 12.17
CA VAL A 90 -6.76 -9.47 11.28
C VAL A 90 -8.07 -10.25 11.36
N CYS A 91 -8.58 -10.52 12.58
CA CYS A 91 -9.85 -11.24 12.77
C CYS A 91 -11.10 -10.50 12.30
N ARG A 92 -11.04 -9.18 12.07
CA ARG A 92 -12.16 -8.40 11.52
C ARG A 92 -12.09 -8.24 10.01
N GLY A 93 -10.89 -8.28 9.44
CA GLY A 93 -10.63 -8.03 8.02
C GLY A 93 -10.74 -9.27 7.12
N PHE A 94 -10.73 -10.46 7.70
CA PHE A 94 -10.89 -11.77 7.05
C PHE A 94 -11.94 -12.59 7.77
#